data_AF-A0A7Y5TPU4-F1
#
_entry.id   AF-A0A7Y5TPU4-F1
#
_cell.length_a   1.000
_cell.length_b   1.000
_cell.length_c   1.000
_cell.angle_alpha   90.00
_cell.angle_beta   90.00
_cell.angle_gamma   90.00
#
_symmetry.space_group_name_H-M   'P 1'
#
loop_
_entity.id
_entity.type
_entity.pdbx_description
1 polymer ?
#
loop_
_entity_poly.entity_id
_entity_poly.type
_entity_poly.pdbx_seq_one_letter_code
_entity_poly.pdbx_strand_id
1 'polypeptide(L)'
;MPLLAALDRSPAADSLKTEIRALLAQPFGPARSGSALRCARSMPAVKVERVLTMLFSELPDLPIEALEIDARAGCSDFTGHVAVTALGTTRVFEFVWDCRWRAAEEGMLDHWGEPDQIRAAREFGWRCFAHWAERGGQEQLPRSSREGRAVS
;
A
#
# COMPACT_ATOMS: atom_id res chain seq x y z
N MET A 1 3.73 10.61 10.62
CA MET A 1 2.83 10.01 11.62
C MET A 1 3.16 8.52 11.74
N PRO A 2 3.27 7.94 12.94
CA PRO A 2 3.39 6.49 13.11
C PRO A 2 2.11 5.77 12.66
N LEU A 3 2.22 4.62 11.99
CA LEU A 3 1.06 3.86 11.49
C LEU A 3 0.04 3.56 12.58
N LEU A 4 0.48 3.16 13.78
CA LEU A 4 -0.42 2.81 14.87
C LEU A 4 -1.33 3.99 15.27
N ALA A 5 -0.77 5.20 15.37
CA ALA A 5 -1.54 6.40 15.68
C ALA A 5 -2.49 6.84 14.55
N ALA A 6 -2.14 6.52 13.29
CA ALA A 6 -3.04 6.71 12.16
C ALA A 6 -4.21 5.72 12.23
N LEU A 7 -3.88 4.45 12.47
CA LEU A 7 -4.82 3.35 12.55
C LEU A 7 -5.85 3.55 13.67
N ASP A 8 -5.42 3.98 14.85
CA ASP A 8 -6.30 4.18 16.01
C ASP A 8 -7.33 5.29 15.78
N ARG A 9 -6.98 6.30 14.98
CA ARG A 9 -7.89 7.41 14.63
C ARG A 9 -8.74 7.15 13.39
N SER A 10 -8.33 6.18 12.56
CA SER A 10 -9.05 5.85 11.33
C SER A 10 -10.39 5.15 11.62
N PRO A 11 -11.39 5.30 10.72
CA PRO A 11 -12.64 4.55 10.78
C PRO A 11 -12.53 3.15 10.14
N ALA A 12 -11.32 2.60 9.96
CA ALA A 12 -11.13 1.26 9.41
C ALA A 12 -11.80 0.18 10.27
N ALA A 13 -12.22 -0.91 9.62
CA ALA A 13 -12.84 -2.05 10.29
C ALA A 13 -11.92 -2.66 11.35
N ASP A 14 -12.51 -3.12 12.46
CA ASP A 14 -11.75 -3.68 13.59
C ASP A 14 -10.96 -4.94 13.23
N SER A 15 -11.47 -5.75 12.28
CA SER A 15 -10.75 -6.89 11.72
C SER A 15 -9.43 -6.46 11.06
N LEU A 16 -9.49 -5.44 10.19
CA LEU A 16 -8.32 -4.88 9.53
C LEU A 16 -7.35 -4.28 10.55
N LYS A 17 -7.85 -3.52 11.53
CA LYS A 17 -7.01 -2.95 12.59
C LYS A 17 -6.28 -4.04 13.38
N THR A 18 -6.95 -5.14 13.69
CA THR A 18 -6.38 -6.29 14.40
C THR A 18 -5.25 -6.93 13.59
N GLU A 19 -5.45 -7.16 12.31
CA GLU A 19 -4.44 -7.76 11.44
C GLU A 19 -3.22 -6.84 11.22
N ILE A 20 -3.44 -5.53 11.08
CA ILE A 20 -2.34 -4.55 10.99
C ILE A 20 -1.54 -4.51 12.29
N ARG A 21 -2.20 -4.57 13.47
CA ARG A 21 -1.48 -4.65 14.75
C ARG A 21 -0.66 -5.94 14.86
N ALA A 22 -1.20 -7.07 14.38
CA ALA A 22 -0.47 -8.33 14.35
C ALA A 22 0.76 -8.29 13.42
N LEU A 23 0.66 -7.58 12.28
CA LEU A 23 1.79 -7.28 11.39
C LEU A 23 2.86 -6.46 12.13
N LEU A 24 2.46 -5.37 12.79
CA LEU A 24 3.38 -4.48 13.50
C LEU A 24 4.09 -5.15 14.68
N ALA A 25 3.46 -6.14 15.32
CA ALA A 25 4.08 -6.95 16.36
C ALA A 25 5.19 -7.87 15.83
N GLN A 26 5.32 -8.04 14.52
CA GLN A 26 6.32 -8.89 13.85
C GLN A 26 7.07 -8.09 12.77
N PRO A 27 7.94 -7.14 13.17
CA PRO A 27 8.60 -6.24 12.22
C PRO A 27 9.64 -6.94 11.33
N PHE A 28 10.09 -8.13 11.71
CA PHE A 28 11.07 -8.93 10.98
C PHE A 28 10.41 -10.15 10.33
N GLY A 29 10.74 -10.39 9.06
CA GLY A 29 10.22 -11.52 8.29
C GLY A 29 9.08 -11.15 7.33
N PRO A 30 8.41 -12.17 6.76
CA PRO A 30 7.31 -11.96 5.83
C PRO A 30 6.06 -11.48 6.55
N ALA A 31 5.33 -10.58 5.90
CA ALA A 31 4.00 -10.16 6.32
C ALA A 31 3.06 -11.37 6.39
N ARG A 32 2.29 -11.46 7.47
CA ARG A 32 1.22 -12.45 7.57
C ARG A 32 0.02 -11.93 6.78
N SER A 33 -0.50 -12.78 5.90
CA SER A 33 -1.76 -12.53 5.20
C SER A 33 -2.92 -13.04 6.04
N GLY A 34 -3.95 -12.21 6.20
CA GLY A 34 -5.21 -12.56 6.84
C GLY A 34 -6.40 -12.38 5.88
N SER A 35 -7.60 -12.26 6.44
CA SER A 35 -8.82 -12.07 5.65
C SER A 35 -9.08 -10.60 5.32
N ALA A 36 -8.68 -9.67 6.19
CA ALA A 36 -8.86 -8.23 5.99
C ALA A 36 -7.62 -7.56 5.39
N LEU A 37 -6.42 -8.08 5.66
CA LEU A 37 -5.14 -7.65 5.08
C LEU A 37 -4.52 -8.81 4.30
N ARG A 38 -4.73 -8.81 2.99
CA ARG A 38 -4.21 -9.84 2.10
C ARG A 38 -2.89 -9.42 1.47
N CYS A 39 -1.88 -10.28 1.56
CA CYS A 39 -0.64 -10.16 0.80
C CYS A 39 -0.66 -11.21 -0.30
N ALA A 40 -0.80 -10.80 -1.57
CA ALA A 40 -0.94 -11.72 -2.71
C ALA A 40 0.30 -12.62 -2.92
N ARG A 41 1.45 -12.21 -2.37
CA ARG A 41 2.71 -12.95 -2.32
C ARG A 41 3.45 -12.67 -1.02
N SER A 42 4.42 -13.52 -0.69
CA SER A 42 5.31 -13.27 0.44
C SER A 42 6.09 -11.97 0.22
N MET A 43 6.04 -11.06 1.20
CA MET A 43 6.66 -9.74 1.15
C MET A 43 7.10 -9.30 2.55
N PRO A 44 8.19 -8.52 2.70
CA PRO A 44 8.67 -8.12 4.02
C PRO A 44 7.66 -7.25 4.79
N ALA A 45 7.45 -7.58 6.07
CA ALA A 45 6.49 -6.87 6.94
C ALA A 45 6.77 -5.35 7.01
N VAL A 46 8.04 -4.98 7.15
CA VAL A 46 8.46 -3.56 7.18
C VAL A 46 8.08 -2.79 5.90
N LYS A 47 8.02 -3.44 4.73
CA LYS A 47 7.65 -2.80 3.47
C LYS A 47 6.15 -2.63 3.33
N VAL A 48 5.39 -3.63 3.80
CA VAL A 48 3.93 -3.52 3.96
C VAL A 48 3.57 -2.37 4.89
N GLU A 49 4.24 -2.25 6.03
CA GLU A 49 4.04 -1.12 6.96
C GLU A 49 4.23 0.24 6.25
N ARG A 50 5.20 0.39 5.34
CA ARG A 50 5.42 1.66 4.63
C ARG A 50 4.23 2.02 3.76
N VAL A 51 3.67 1.06 3.02
CA VAL A 51 2.48 1.24 2.17
C VAL A 51 1.26 1.56 3.02
N LEU A 52 1.06 0.85 4.13
CA LEU A 52 -0.04 1.15 5.05
C LEU A 52 0.09 2.54 5.66
N THR A 53 1.31 2.95 6.03
CA THR A 53 1.54 4.30 6.56
C THR A 53 1.17 5.38 5.55
N MET A 54 1.54 5.19 4.28
CA MET A 54 1.16 6.10 3.20
C MET A 54 -0.37 6.13 3.02
N LEU A 55 -1.00 4.96 2.90
CA LEU A 55 -2.44 4.83 2.72
C LEU A 55 -3.25 5.53 3.81
N PHE A 56 -2.94 5.26 5.08
CA PHE A 56 -3.64 5.89 6.22
C PHE A 56 -3.25 7.36 6.44
N SER A 57 -2.15 7.83 5.84
CA SER A 57 -1.82 9.26 5.84
C SER A 57 -2.60 10.01 4.76
N GLU A 58 -2.87 9.37 3.61
CA GLU A 58 -3.61 9.97 2.50
C GLU A 58 -5.13 9.88 2.67
N LEU A 59 -5.63 8.78 3.22
CA LEU A 59 -7.06 8.49 3.37
C LEU A 59 -7.43 8.33 4.86
N PRO A 60 -7.23 9.35 5.72
CA PRO A 60 -7.41 9.21 7.16
C PRO A 60 -8.86 8.92 7.57
N ASP A 61 -9.83 9.40 6.79
CA ASP A 61 -11.25 9.33 7.11
C ASP A 61 -11.99 8.22 6.33
N LEU A 62 -11.29 7.44 5.50
CA LEU A 62 -11.91 6.39 4.72
C LEU A 62 -12.19 5.16 5.60
N PRO A 63 -13.43 4.63 5.66
CA PRO A 63 -13.75 3.44 6.45
C PRO A 63 -13.31 2.18 5.69
N ILE A 64 -12.01 1.93 5.69
CA ILE A 64 -11.42 0.78 4.98
C ILE A 64 -11.85 -0.53 5.64
N GLU A 65 -12.44 -1.42 4.86
CA GLU A 65 -12.92 -2.72 5.29
C GLU A 65 -11.87 -3.82 5.07
N ALA A 66 -11.22 -3.79 3.90
CA ALA A 66 -10.20 -4.77 3.53
C ALA A 66 -9.15 -4.17 2.58
N LEU A 67 -7.98 -4.77 2.59
CA LEU A 67 -6.82 -4.43 1.78
C LEU A 67 -6.25 -5.67 1.11
N GLU A 68 -5.84 -5.53 -0.14
CA GLU A 68 -4.98 -6.51 -0.82
C GLU A 68 -3.76 -5.82 -1.42
N ILE A 69 -2.57 -6.31 -1.09
CA ILE A 69 -1.31 -5.79 -1.60
C ILE A 69 -0.69 -6.85 -2.52
N ASP A 70 -0.41 -6.45 -3.76
CA ASP A 70 0.37 -7.23 -4.71
C ASP A 70 1.58 -6.42 -5.19
N ALA A 71 2.75 -6.73 -4.63
CA ALA A 71 3.96 -5.94 -4.84
C ALA A 71 5.24 -6.77 -4.79
N ARG A 72 6.26 -6.37 -5.54
CA ARG A 72 7.59 -6.97 -5.56
C ARG A 72 8.51 -6.13 -4.67
N ALA A 73 9.34 -6.80 -3.88
CA ALA A 73 10.31 -6.16 -3.00
C ALA A 73 11.73 -6.51 -3.45
N GLY A 74 12.54 -5.49 -3.75
CA GLY A 74 14.01 -5.65 -3.83
C GLY A 74 14.66 -5.30 -2.49
N CYS A 75 15.94 -4.92 -2.49
CA CYS A 75 16.62 -4.48 -1.28
C CYS A 75 16.17 -3.06 -0.89
N SER A 76 16.16 -2.13 -1.84
CA SER A 76 15.89 -0.71 -1.62
C SER A 76 14.48 -0.27 -1.96
N ASP A 77 13.74 -1.10 -2.70
CA ASP A 77 12.49 -0.71 -3.35
C ASP A 77 11.32 -1.64 -3.05
N PHE A 78 10.10 -1.13 -3.20
CA PHE A 78 8.86 -1.87 -3.09
C PHE A 78 7.85 -1.28 -4.06
N THR A 79 7.45 -2.09 -5.04
CA THR A 79 6.69 -1.62 -6.20
C THR A 79 5.51 -2.55 -6.47
N GLY A 80 4.34 -1.97 -6.67
CA GLY A 80 3.14 -2.74 -6.97
C GLY A 80 1.89 -1.91 -6.83
N HIS A 81 0.82 -2.56 -6.36
CA HIS A 81 -0.44 -1.90 -6.10
C HIS A 81 -1.08 -2.40 -4.81
N VAL A 82 -1.95 -1.55 -4.24
CA VAL A 82 -2.83 -1.87 -3.13
C VAL A 82 -4.28 -1.64 -3.56
N ALA A 83 -5.09 -2.69 -3.46
CA ALA A 83 -6.54 -2.60 -3.60
C ALA A 83 -7.15 -2.31 -2.22
N VAL A 84 -8.03 -1.33 -2.16
CA VAL A 84 -8.65 -0.79 -0.96
C VAL A 84 -10.15 -0.94 -1.10
N THR A 85 -10.75 -1.83 -0.31
CA THR A 85 -12.20 -2.01 -0.26
C THR A 85 -12.78 -1.16 0.85
N ALA A 86 -13.70 -0.26 0.51
CA ALA A 86 -14.41 0.61 1.44
C ALA A 86 -15.78 0.98 0.86
N LEU A 87 -16.82 0.97 1.71
CA LEU A 87 -18.18 1.37 1.33
C LEU A 87 -18.72 0.58 0.13
N GLY A 88 -18.39 -0.72 0.06
CA GLY A 88 -18.78 -1.59 -1.06
C GLY A 88 -18.08 -1.29 -2.40
N THR A 89 -17.08 -0.41 -2.42
CA THR A 89 -16.28 -0.09 -3.62
C THR A 89 -14.82 -0.49 -3.42
N THR A 90 -14.12 -0.78 -4.51
CA THR A 90 -12.69 -1.06 -4.48
C THR A 90 -11.93 -0.02 -5.29
N ARG A 91 -11.01 0.68 -4.62
CA ARG A 91 -10.07 1.64 -5.22
C ARG A 91 -8.71 0.97 -5.32
N VAL A 92 -7.96 1.19 -6.40
CA VAL A 92 -6.64 0.59 -6.59
C VAL A 92 -5.60 1.69 -6.70
N PHE A 93 -4.57 1.63 -5.87
CA PHE A 93 -3.45 2.57 -5.88
C PHE A 93 -2.20 1.86 -6.38
N GLU A 94 -1.53 2.45 -7.36
CA GLU A 94 -0.19 2.06 -7.78
C GLU A 94 0.84 2.82 -6.97
N PHE A 95 1.96 2.14 -6.64
CA PHE A 95 3.01 2.75 -5.86
C PHE A 95 4.41 2.26 -6.23
N VAL A 96 5.38 3.14 -6.01
CA VAL A 96 6.82 2.87 -6.00
C VAL A 96 7.39 3.52 -4.75
N TRP A 97 7.77 2.72 -3.76
CA TRP A 97 8.57 3.15 -2.62
C TRP A 97 10.03 2.79 -2.88
N ASP A 98 10.93 3.76 -2.99
CA ASP A 98 12.33 3.54 -3.33
C ASP A 98 13.25 4.52 -2.58
N CYS A 99 14.01 3.98 -1.62
CA CYS A 99 14.98 4.77 -0.84
C CYS A 99 16.22 5.15 -1.66
N ARG A 100 16.57 4.41 -2.71
CA ARG A 100 17.69 4.77 -3.59
C ARG A 100 17.32 5.98 -4.43
N TRP A 101 16.10 5.99 -5.00
CA TRP A 101 15.55 7.18 -5.66
C TRP A 101 15.53 8.39 -4.72
N ARG A 102 14.99 8.23 -3.51
CA ARG A 102 14.95 9.34 -2.53
C ARG A 102 16.35 9.86 -2.21
N ALA A 103 17.34 8.98 -2.00
CA ALA A 103 18.71 9.40 -1.76
C ALA A 103 19.28 10.23 -2.92
N ALA A 104 19.01 9.82 -4.17
CA ALA A 104 19.46 10.54 -5.35
C ALA A 104 18.82 11.93 -5.48
N GLU A 105 17.50 12.04 -5.26
CA GLU A 105 16.79 13.33 -5.27
C GLU A 105 17.34 14.33 -4.24
N GLU A 106 17.78 13.82 -3.10
CA GLU A 106 18.30 14.63 -2.00
C GLU A 106 19.83 14.83 -2.09
N GLY A 107 20.48 14.34 -3.14
CA GLY A 107 21.93 14.40 -3.31
C GLY A 107 22.72 13.66 -2.21
N MET A 108 22.11 12.67 -1.56
CA MET A 108 22.73 11.87 -0.51
C MET A 108 23.58 10.78 -1.13
N LEU A 109 24.90 11.00 -1.15
CA LEU A 109 25.87 10.03 -1.65
C LEU A 109 26.60 9.32 -0.51
N ASP A 110 26.92 8.05 -0.72
CA ASP A 110 27.80 7.27 0.14
C ASP A 110 29.28 7.55 -0.18
N HIS A 111 30.19 6.86 0.50
CA HIS A 111 31.63 7.05 0.31
C HIS A 111 32.12 6.70 -1.11
N TRP A 112 31.35 5.93 -1.88
CA TRP A 112 31.66 5.54 -3.26
C TRP A 112 30.99 6.45 -4.30
N GLY A 113 30.24 7.46 -3.86
CA GLY A 113 29.50 8.36 -4.75
C GLY A 113 28.18 7.78 -5.26
N GLU A 114 27.71 6.67 -4.70
CA GLU A 114 26.40 6.08 -5.03
C GLU A 114 25.31 6.62 -4.10
N PRO A 115 24.02 6.60 -4.50
CA PRO A 115 22.94 7.05 -3.62
C PRO A 115 22.87 6.24 -2.31
N ASP A 116 22.98 6.93 -1.17
CA ASP A 116 22.97 6.31 0.17
C ASP A 116 21.53 5.96 0.61
N GLN A 117 21.04 4.86 0.06
CA GLN A 117 19.71 4.31 0.36
C GLN A 117 19.52 3.92 1.83
N ILE A 118 20.59 3.59 2.57
CA ILE A 118 20.51 3.22 3.99
C ILE A 118 20.23 4.47 4.81
N ARG A 119 20.96 5.55 4.53
CA ARG A 119 20.71 6.86 5.15
C ARG A 119 19.31 7.36 4.81
N ALA A 120 18.90 7.32 3.54
CA ALA A 120 17.55 7.73 3.14
C ALA A 120 16.46 6.90 3.84
N ALA A 121 16.63 5.58 3.98
CA ALA A 121 15.69 4.74 4.71
C ALA A 121 15.55 5.13 6.19
N ARG A 122 16.63 5.60 6.82
CA ARG A 122 16.62 6.07 8.22
C ARG A 122 15.98 7.45 8.36
N GLU A 123 16.28 8.37 7.46
CA GLU A 123 15.80 9.76 7.55
C GLU A 123 14.35 9.92 7.07
N PHE A 124 13.99 9.29 5.96
CA PHE A 124 12.68 9.48 5.34
C PHE A 124 11.68 8.37 5.68
N GLY A 125 12.17 7.14 5.94
CA GLY A 125 11.34 6.00 6.30
C GLY A 125 10.27 5.71 5.26
N TRP A 126 8.99 5.86 5.62
CA TRP A 126 7.88 5.64 4.69
C TRP A 126 7.78 6.70 3.60
N ARG A 127 8.45 7.86 3.70
CA ARG A 127 8.29 9.00 2.76
C ARG A 127 9.08 8.86 1.44
N CYS A 128 9.60 7.67 1.14
CA CYS A 128 10.35 7.39 -0.09
C CYS A 128 9.48 6.99 -1.27
N PHE A 129 8.22 7.45 -1.35
CA PHE A 129 7.37 7.18 -2.50
C PHE A 129 7.77 8.07 -3.69
N ALA A 130 8.34 7.44 -4.72
CA ALA A 130 8.59 8.05 -6.03
C ALA A 130 7.29 8.14 -6.85
N HIS A 131 6.37 7.21 -6.58
CA HIS A 131 5.05 7.17 -7.21
C HIS A 131 4.01 6.72 -6.20
N TRP A 132 2.88 7.40 -6.21
CA TRP A 132 1.65 7.01 -5.54
C TRP A 132 0.47 7.63 -6.30
N ALA A 133 -0.39 6.80 -6.89
CA ALA A 133 -1.54 7.28 -7.65
C ALA A 133 -2.68 6.27 -7.61
N GLU A 134 -3.91 6.79 -7.50
CA GLU A 134 -5.10 5.98 -7.77
C GLU A 134 -5.20 5.69 -9.26
N ARG A 135 -5.45 4.43 -9.62
CA ARG A 135 -5.82 4.06 -10.98
C ARG A 135 -7.18 4.69 -11.30
N GLY A 136 -7.17 5.73 -12.13
CA GLY A 136 -8.39 6.37 -12.61
C GLY A 136 -9.32 5.31 -13.24
N GLY A 137 -10.54 5.20 -12.71
CA GLY A 137 -11.50 4.21 -13.18
C GLY A 137 -11.84 4.42 -14.65
N GLN A 138 -11.61 3.41 -15.48
CA GLN A 138 -12.52 3.20 -16.59
C GLN A 138 -13.83 2.71 -15.99
N GLU A 139 -14.84 3.57 -16.12
CA GLU A 139 -16.26 3.29 -15.96
C GLU A 139 -16.58 1.85 -16.39
N GLN A 140 -17.21 1.08 -15.49
CA GLN A 140 -17.85 -0.18 -15.85
C GLN A 140 -18.88 0.14 -16.95
N LEU A 141 -18.56 -0.19 -18.21
CA LEU A 141 -19.59 -0.22 -19.24
C LEU A 141 -20.69 -1.17 -18.74
N PRO A 142 -21.96 -0.73 -18.67
CA PRO A 142 -23.04 -1.66 -18.37
C PRO A 142 -23.03 -2.76 -19.42
N ARG A 143 -22.97 -4.01 -18.98
CA ARG A 143 -23.31 -5.15 -19.84
C ARG A 143 -24.71 -4.87 -20.36
N SER A 144 -24.84 -4.57 -21.65
CA SER A 144 -26.14 -4.40 -22.27
C SER A 144 -26.91 -5.70 -22.03
N SER A 145 -27.97 -5.62 -21.23
CA SER A 145 -29.03 -6.61 -21.21
C SER A 145 -29.55 -6.71 -22.65
N ARG A 146 -29.16 -7.75 -23.37
CA ARG A 146 -29.93 -8.20 -24.53
C ARG A 146 -31.17 -8.89 -23.99
N GLU A 147 -32.14 -8.08 -23.58
CA GLU A 147 -33.55 -8.47 -23.61
C GLU A 147 -34.10 -8.19 -25.00
N GLY A 148 -34.91 -9.14 -25.50
CA GLY A 148 -35.61 -9.08 -26.77
C GLY A 148 -35.01 -10.04 -27.80
N ARG A 149 -35.74 -10.97 -28.41
CA ARG A 149 -37.20 -11.11 -28.49
C ARG A 149 -37.48 -12.50 -29.06
N ALA A 150 -38.31 -13.28 -28.38
CA ALA A 150 -39.05 -14.34 -29.03
C ALA A 150 -40.06 -13.69 -29.99
N VAL A 151 -40.07 -14.11 -31.24
CA VAL A 151 -41.21 -13.94 -32.14
C VAL A 151 -41.40 -15.27 -32.86
N SER A 152 -42.55 -15.86 -32.54
CA SER A 152 -43.41 -16.81 -33.27
C SER A 152 -42.83 -17.63 -34.40
#